data_AF-A0A5D3CF93-F1
#
_entry.id   AF-A0A5D3CF93-F1
#
_cell.length_a   1.000
_cell.length_b   1.000
_cell.length_c   1.000
_cell.angle_alpha   90.00
_cell.angle_beta   90.00
_cell.angle_gamma   90.00
#
_symmetry.space_group_name_H-M   'P 1'
#
loop_
_entity.id
_entity.type
_entity.pdbx_description
1 polymer ?
#
loop_
_entity_poly.entity_id
_entity_poly.type
_entity_poly.pdbx_seq_one_letter_code
_entity_poly.pdbx_strand_id
1 'polypeptide(L)'
;MGKRPPSVDMESMSYNIHKPITIMPPPPSYYPPPPKPWFPWLVPLIFLVNVGMFIFTLYKNNCPAITGGNRCLLYPELGRFSFQPFHENPLLGPTISIYGALDKEAVVERGEGWRLVSCTWLHAGVIHLLANMLSLLFIGVRLEQEFGFSENPTISVGASGALFGLLGAMLSELITNWTIYANKCAALMSLILIIALNLAVGFVPHVDNSAHIGGFISGFLLGFILLIRPQFGYVNHKYIPPGSDVKRKSKHKCYQYFLLIVALLLLVFGYISGLTKLYRTGPIQVSKSNRF
;
A
#
# COMPACT_ATOMS: atom_id res chain seq x y z
N MET A 1 -38.74 -70.91 -36.48
CA MET A 1 -37.36 -71.13 -37.00
C MET A 1 -36.52 -69.92 -36.64
N GLY A 2 -35.68 -70.03 -35.61
CA GLY A 2 -34.84 -68.93 -35.13
C GLY A 2 -33.61 -68.72 -36.03
N LYS A 3 -33.36 -67.48 -36.44
CA LYS A 3 -32.16 -67.10 -37.19
C LYS A 3 -30.96 -67.05 -36.22
N ARG A 4 -29.85 -67.67 -36.63
CA ARG A 4 -28.57 -67.70 -35.92
C ARG A 4 -27.93 -66.29 -35.92
N PRO A 5 -27.35 -65.80 -34.81
CA PRO A 5 -26.62 -64.53 -34.83
C PRO A 5 -25.30 -64.66 -35.62
N PRO A 6 -24.77 -63.56 -36.19
CA PRO A 6 -23.53 -63.57 -36.96
C PRO A 6 -22.33 -63.89 -36.05
N SER A 7 -21.38 -64.68 -36.58
CA SER A 7 -20.10 -64.97 -35.93
C SER A 7 -19.32 -63.67 -35.76
N VAL A 8 -18.87 -63.42 -34.53
CA VAL A 8 -17.92 -62.33 -34.26
C VAL A 8 -16.56 -62.82 -34.71
N ASP A 9 -16.08 -62.29 -35.84
CA ASP A 9 -14.76 -62.59 -36.38
C ASP A 9 -13.69 -62.08 -35.40
N MET A 10 -13.14 -63.02 -34.62
CA MET A 10 -12.13 -62.82 -33.58
C MET A 10 -10.83 -62.19 -34.12
N GLU A 11 -10.65 -62.23 -35.45
CA GLU A 11 -9.49 -61.69 -36.18
C GLU A 11 -9.50 -60.14 -36.24
N SER A 12 -10.69 -59.52 -36.21
CA SER A 12 -10.84 -58.04 -36.20
C SER A 12 -10.46 -57.40 -34.85
N MET A 13 -10.48 -58.19 -33.77
CA MET A 13 -10.14 -57.73 -32.42
C MET A 13 -8.62 -57.77 -32.18
N SER A 14 -7.89 -58.65 -32.87
CA SER A 14 -6.42 -58.74 -32.78
C SER A 14 -5.70 -57.57 -33.48
N TYR A 15 -6.28 -57.03 -34.56
CA TYR A 15 -5.71 -55.89 -35.29
C TYR A 15 -5.73 -54.57 -34.49
N ASN A 16 -6.64 -54.43 -33.52
CA ASN A 16 -6.68 -53.25 -32.64
C ASN A 16 -5.75 -53.34 -31.43
N ILE A 17 -5.16 -54.51 -31.14
CA ILE A 17 -4.24 -54.70 -30.01
C ILE A 17 -2.80 -54.28 -30.37
N HIS A 18 -2.48 -54.17 -31.66
CA HIS A 18 -1.13 -53.86 -32.15
C HIS A 18 -0.93 -52.42 -32.62
N LYS A 19 -1.89 -51.51 -32.41
CA LYS A 19 -1.56 -50.08 -32.52
C LYS A 19 -0.62 -49.75 -31.37
N PRO A 20 0.64 -49.34 -31.62
CA PRO A 20 1.44 -48.79 -30.54
C PRO A 20 0.64 -47.65 -29.94
N ILE A 21 0.36 -47.73 -28.64
CA ILE A 21 -0.04 -46.58 -27.85
C ILE A 21 1.10 -45.59 -28.08
N THR A 22 0.89 -44.64 -28.98
CA THR A 22 1.74 -43.46 -29.05
C THR A 22 1.55 -42.80 -27.70
N ILE A 23 2.44 -43.13 -26.76
CA ILE A 23 2.63 -42.43 -25.51
C ILE A 23 2.92 -41.01 -25.96
N MET A 24 1.89 -40.16 -25.95
CA MET A 24 2.09 -38.75 -26.21
C MET A 24 3.14 -38.31 -25.20
N PRO A 25 4.27 -37.72 -25.63
CA PRO A 25 5.25 -37.23 -24.68
C PRO A 25 4.52 -36.31 -23.70
N PRO A 26 4.82 -36.39 -22.39
CA PRO A 26 4.21 -35.49 -21.42
C PRO A 26 4.38 -34.06 -21.94
N PRO A 27 3.33 -33.21 -21.86
CA PRO A 27 3.43 -31.85 -22.34
C PRO A 27 4.69 -31.22 -21.74
N PRO A 28 5.52 -30.52 -22.54
CA PRO A 28 6.75 -29.94 -22.04
C PRO A 28 6.43 -29.11 -20.80
N SER A 29 7.09 -29.45 -19.69
CA SER A 29 6.93 -28.74 -18.44
C SER A 29 7.46 -27.32 -18.63
N TYR A 30 6.56 -26.40 -18.98
CA TYR A 30 6.90 -25.00 -19.10
C TYR A 30 7.01 -24.42 -17.70
N TYR A 31 8.22 -24.38 -17.17
CA TYR A 31 8.53 -23.55 -16.01
C TYR A 31 8.74 -22.12 -16.53
N PRO A 32 7.86 -21.15 -16.19
CA PRO A 32 8.17 -19.77 -16.48
C PRO A 32 9.52 -19.44 -15.84
N PRO A 33 10.40 -18.70 -16.52
CA PRO A 33 11.66 -18.28 -15.91
C PRO A 33 11.31 -17.55 -14.60
N PRO A 34 12.08 -17.79 -13.52
CA PRO A 34 11.83 -17.10 -12.26
C PRO A 34 11.81 -15.59 -12.53
N PRO A 35 10.84 -14.85 -11.97
CA PRO A 35 10.80 -13.41 -12.14
C PRO A 35 12.15 -12.82 -11.72
N LYS A 36 12.72 -11.95 -12.56
CA LYS A 36 13.99 -11.30 -12.23
C LYS A 36 13.80 -10.52 -10.93
N PRO A 37 14.70 -10.67 -9.94
CA PRO A 37 14.60 -9.92 -8.70
C PRO A 37 14.68 -8.42 -9.01
N TRP A 38 13.68 -7.67 -8.54
CA TRP A 38 13.67 -6.22 -8.67
C TRP A 38 14.67 -5.60 -7.70
N PHE A 39 15.50 -4.67 -8.19
CA PHE A 39 16.41 -3.92 -7.33
C PHE A 39 15.66 -2.75 -6.68
N PRO A 40 15.52 -2.72 -5.34
CA PRO A 40 14.77 -1.67 -4.68
C PRO A 40 15.57 -0.37 -4.63
N TRP A 41 15.08 0.68 -5.30
CA TRP A 41 15.71 2.01 -5.32
C TRP A 41 14.77 3.12 -4.89
N LEU A 42 13.46 2.95 -5.09
CA LEU A 42 12.48 3.99 -4.78
C LEU A 42 12.32 4.17 -3.28
N VAL A 43 12.21 3.08 -2.53
CA VAL A 43 12.02 3.13 -1.09
C VAL A 43 13.24 3.74 -0.38
N PRO A 44 14.50 3.35 -0.70
CA PRO A 44 15.68 4.06 -0.24
C PRO A 44 15.70 5.55 -0.61
N LEU A 45 15.26 5.92 -1.81
CA LEU A 45 15.18 7.33 -2.21
C LEU A 45 14.17 8.10 -1.37
N ILE A 46 12.97 7.55 -1.16
CA ILE A 46 11.93 8.16 -0.31
C ILE A 46 12.45 8.30 1.13
N PHE A 47 13.16 7.30 1.66
CA PHE A 47 13.82 7.39 2.96
C PHE A 47 14.78 8.59 3.01
N LEU A 48 15.68 8.72 2.03
CA LEU A 48 16.65 9.82 1.98
C LEU A 48 15.97 11.18 1.88
N VAL A 49 14.92 11.31 1.07
CA VAL A 49 14.14 12.56 0.94
C VAL A 49 13.48 12.93 2.26
N ASN A 50 12.87 11.98 2.98
CA ASN A 50 12.22 12.25 4.26
C ASN A 50 13.21 12.66 5.35
N VAL A 51 14.38 12.00 5.42
CA VAL A 51 15.47 12.39 6.32
C VAL A 51 15.98 13.80 5.96
N GLY A 52 16.22 14.06 4.68
CA GLY A 52 16.68 15.37 4.20
C GLY A 52 15.69 16.49 4.49
N MET A 53 14.39 16.24 4.27
CA MET A 53 13.33 17.20 4.59
C MET A 53 13.25 17.48 6.09
N PHE A 54 13.41 16.47 6.94
CA PHE A 54 13.44 16.67 8.39
C PHE A 54 14.67 17.49 8.85
N ILE A 55 15.84 17.26 8.26
CA ILE A 55 17.03 18.09 8.53
C ILE A 55 16.77 19.53 8.08
N PHE A 56 16.15 19.72 6.90
CA PHE A 56 15.81 21.04 6.38
C PHE A 56 14.81 21.78 7.29
N THR A 57 13.79 21.09 7.82
CA THR A 57 12.84 21.72 8.76
C THR A 57 13.52 22.15 10.05
N LEU A 58 14.43 21.34 10.61
CA LEU A 58 15.22 21.73 11.77
C LEU A 58 16.14 22.93 11.48
N TYR A 59 16.78 22.97 10.31
CA TYR A 59 17.61 24.09 9.89
C TYR A 59 16.83 25.41 9.83
N LYS A 60 15.60 25.35 9.30
CA LYS A 60 14.68 26.49 9.22
C LYS A 60 14.10 26.86 10.58
N ASN A 61 13.82 25.89 11.44
CA ASN A 61 13.28 26.11 12.77
C ASN A 61 14.22 26.93 13.66
N ASN A 62 15.53 26.62 13.66
CA ASN A 62 16.54 27.37 14.42
C ASN A 62 16.09 27.74 15.85
N CYS A 63 15.78 26.73 16.66
CA CYS A 63 15.29 26.90 18.03
C CYS A 63 16.10 27.93 18.85
N PRO A 64 17.45 27.94 18.84
CA PRO A 64 18.21 28.87 19.68
C PRO A 64 17.96 30.34 19.35
N ALA A 65 17.67 30.66 18.10
CA ALA A 65 17.36 32.03 17.68
C ALA A 65 15.93 32.47 18.07
N ILE A 66 15.00 31.52 18.22
CA ILE A 66 13.60 31.80 18.55
C ILE A 66 13.38 31.80 20.07
N THR A 67 13.84 30.74 20.75
CA THR A 67 13.51 30.45 22.15
C THR A 67 14.70 30.74 23.07
N GLY A 68 15.91 30.92 22.54
CA GLY A 68 17.14 31.04 23.32
C GLY A 68 17.74 29.68 23.63
N GLY A 69 19.05 29.50 23.35
CA GLY A 69 19.72 28.19 23.34
C GLY A 69 19.55 27.36 24.62
N ASN A 70 19.56 27.99 25.80
CA ASN A 70 19.44 27.29 27.10
C ASN A 70 18.06 26.65 27.34
N ARG A 71 17.05 27.00 26.53
CA ARG A 71 15.69 26.42 26.61
C ARG A 71 15.42 25.36 25.55
N CYS A 72 16.34 25.16 24.61
CA CYS A 72 16.24 24.15 23.57
C CYS A 72 16.86 22.83 24.05
N LEU A 73 16.26 21.71 23.65
CA LEU A 73 16.78 20.39 23.96
C LEU A 73 18.02 20.10 23.09
N LEU A 74 19.08 19.55 23.70
CA LEU A 74 20.33 19.17 23.03
C LEU A 74 21.03 20.35 22.34
N TYR A 75 20.90 21.57 22.87
CA TYR A 75 21.57 22.74 22.33
C TYR A 75 23.11 22.64 22.31
N PRO A 76 23.79 22.18 23.38
CA PRO A 76 25.26 22.08 23.36
C PRO A 76 25.80 21.18 22.25
N GLU A 77 25.07 20.13 21.89
CA GLU A 77 25.50 19.12 20.91
C GLU A 77 25.02 19.44 19.49
N LEU A 78 23.78 19.95 19.33
CA LEU A 78 23.13 20.13 18.03
C LEU A 78 23.10 21.58 17.54
N GLY A 79 23.39 22.55 18.41
CA GLY A 79 23.38 23.98 18.10
C GLY A 79 22.08 24.40 17.41
N ARG A 80 22.16 24.88 16.18
CA ARG A 80 21.01 25.32 15.37
C ARG A 80 19.94 24.25 15.16
N PHE A 81 20.31 22.97 15.20
CA PHE A 81 19.42 21.83 14.99
C PHE A 81 18.80 21.31 16.30
N SER A 82 19.00 22.01 17.41
CA SER A 82 18.38 21.67 18.70
C SER A 82 16.86 21.66 18.61
N PHE A 83 16.23 20.78 19.38
CA PHE A 83 14.79 20.59 19.37
C PHE A 83 14.07 21.56 20.31
N GLN A 84 12.79 21.79 20.06
CA GLN A 84 11.94 22.53 21.00
C GLN A 84 11.74 21.75 22.31
N PRO A 85 11.49 22.44 23.44
CA PRO A 85 11.22 21.78 24.71
C PRO A 85 10.00 20.86 24.62
N PHE A 86 9.98 19.80 25.42
CA PHE A 86 8.93 18.76 25.37
C PHE A 86 7.50 19.28 25.59
N HIS A 87 7.36 20.40 26.31
CA HIS A 87 6.07 21.07 26.49
C HIS A 87 5.51 21.64 25.17
N GLU A 88 6.38 22.04 24.25
CA GLU A 88 6.00 22.53 22.93
C GLU A 88 5.93 21.40 21.90
N ASN A 89 6.92 20.50 21.88
CA ASN A 89 6.90 19.37 20.97
C ASN A 89 7.41 18.09 21.65
N PRO A 90 6.52 17.15 22.05
CA PRO A 90 6.92 15.93 22.74
C PRO A 90 7.67 14.94 21.82
N LEU A 91 7.66 15.14 20.50
CA LEU A 91 8.22 14.21 19.52
C LEU A 91 9.69 14.48 19.17
N LEU A 92 10.36 15.40 19.89
CA LEU A 92 11.72 15.87 19.59
C LEU A 92 11.79 16.47 18.18
N GLY A 93 11.15 17.62 18.00
CA GLY A 93 10.98 18.23 16.68
C GLY A 93 11.03 19.76 16.69
N PRO A 94 10.83 20.37 15.51
CA PRO A 94 10.69 21.81 15.36
C PRO A 94 9.34 22.31 15.90
N THR A 95 9.10 23.62 15.88
CA THR A 95 7.82 24.23 16.28
C THR A 95 6.65 23.71 15.43
N ILE A 96 5.47 23.65 16.04
CA ILE A 96 4.21 23.08 15.50
C ILE A 96 3.79 23.74 14.17
N SER A 97 4.12 25.02 13.95
CA SER A 97 3.75 25.76 12.74
C SER A 97 4.91 25.81 11.74
N ILE A 98 5.08 24.72 11.00
CA ILE A 98 6.06 24.64 9.92
C ILE A 98 5.40 25.12 8.62
N TYR A 99 6.12 25.92 7.83
CA TYR A 99 5.71 26.31 6.47
C TYR A 99 5.51 25.05 5.61
N GLY A 100 4.27 24.60 5.44
CA GLY A 100 3.91 23.40 4.69
C GLY A 100 3.25 22.28 5.50
N ALA A 101 3.11 22.43 6.82
CA ALA A 101 2.24 21.57 7.61
C ALA A 101 0.79 21.71 7.13
N LEU A 102 0.02 20.62 7.26
CA LEU A 102 -1.38 20.60 6.86
C LEU A 102 -2.19 21.45 7.83
N ASP A 103 -2.77 22.53 7.33
CA ASP A 103 -3.64 23.45 8.07
C ASP A 103 -4.95 23.60 7.32
N LYS A 104 -6.07 23.32 8.00
CA LYS A 104 -7.40 23.29 7.37
C LYS A 104 -7.79 24.67 6.86
N GLU A 105 -7.53 25.71 7.65
CA GLU A 105 -7.85 27.09 7.29
C GLU A 105 -7.01 27.57 6.10
N ALA A 106 -5.70 27.27 6.08
CA ALA A 106 -4.83 27.55 4.93
C ALA A 106 -5.34 26.92 3.62
N VAL A 107 -5.76 25.65 3.68
CA VAL A 107 -6.16 24.89 2.49
C VAL A 107 -7.52 25.36 1.98
N VAL A 108 -8.48 25.58 2.89
CA VAL A 108 -9.87 25.89 2.51
C VAL A 108 -10.07 27.38 2.24
N GLU A 109 -9.50 28.26 3.08
CA GLU A 109 -9.78 29.71 3.01
C GLU A 109 -8.72 30.46 2.20
N ARG A 110 -7.46 30.07 2.29
CA ARG A 110 -6.34 30.71 1.56
C ARG A 110 -5.99 30.02 0.24
N GLY A 111 -6.65 28.91 -0.08
CA GLY A 111 -6.41 28.15 -1.32
C GLY A 111 -5.03 27.50 -1.39
N GLU A 112 -4.36 27.29 -0.26
CA GLU A 112 -3.00 26.73 -0.19
C GLU A 112 -3.01 25.19 -0.37
N GLY A 113 -3.63 24.69 -1.44
CA GLY A 113 -3.80 23.26 -1.73
C GLY A 113 -2.49 22.49 -1.87
N TRP A 114 -1.38 23.17 -2.17
CA TRP A 114 -0.03 22.59 -2.16
C TRP A 114 0.36 21.98 -0.80
N ARG A 115 -0.28 22.43 0.29
CA ARG A 115 -0.08 21.87 1.64
C ARG A 115 -0.51 20.42 1.78
N LEU A 116 -1.48 19.98 0.97
CA LEU A 116 -1.91 18.57 0.91
C LEU A 116 -0.79 17.66 0.39
N VAL A 117 0.13 18.21 -0.39
CA VAL A 117 1.27 17.47 -0.95
C VAL A 117 2.52 17.66 -0.08
N SER A 118 2.79 18.88 0.39
CA SER A 118 3.98 19.16 1.20
C SER A 118 3.92 18.50 2.57
N CYS A 119 2.75 18.42 3.20
CA CYS A 119 2.60 17.82 4.54
C CYS A 119 3.04 16.35 4.57
N THR A 120 3.02 15.70 3.41
CA THR A 120 3.32 14.30 3.27
C THR A 120 4.82 13.98 3.45
N TRP A 121 5.69 14.99 3.30
CA TRP A 121 7.15 14.88 3.49
C TRP A 121 7.62 15.45 4.82
N LEU A 122 6.72 16.05 5.60
CA LEU A 122 7.04 16.66 6.88
C LEU A 122 6.83 15.67 8.02
N HIS A 123 7.68 15.80 9.03
CA HIS A 123 7.65 14.96 10.21
C HIS A 123 7.58 15.84 11.46
N ALA A 124 6.70 15.47 12.38
CA ALA A 124 6.48 16.20 13.63
C ALA A 124 7.68 16.14 14.59
N GLY A 125 8.56 15.15 14.46
CA GLY A 125 9.76 15.01 15.28
C GLY A 125 10.54 13.72 14.99
N VAL A 126 11.68 13.55 15.65
CA VAL A 126 12.58 12.40 15.45
C VAL A 126 11.85 11.08 15.71
N ILE A 127 11.04 11.00 16.77
CA ILE A 127 10.33 9.75 17.11
C ILE A 127 9.36 9.35 15.99
N HIS A 128 8.62 10.33 15.45
CA HIS A 128 7.69 10.11 14.35
C HIS A 128 8.43 9.76 13.05
N LEU A 129 9.57 10.41 12.76
CA LEU A 129 10.41 10.06 11.61
C LEU A 129 10.94 8.64 11.73
N LEU A 130 11.48 8.24 12.87
CA LEU A 130 12.03 6.90 13.08
C LEU A 130 10.96 5.81 12.91
N ALA A 131 9.76 6.00 13.47
CA ALA A 131 8.66 5.05 13.30
C ALA A 131 8.26 4.89 11.83
N ASN A 132 8.15 6.00 11.09
CA ASN A 132 7.83 5.97 9.66
C ASN A 132 8.94 5.30 8.85
N MET A 133 10.20 5.66 9.10
CA MET A 133 11.34 5.14 8.34
C MET A 133 11.58 3.66 8.61
N LEU A 134 11.39 3.20 9.85
CA LEU A 134 11.46 1.78 10.20
C LEU A 134 10.41 0.99 9.42
N SER A 135 9.15 1.44 9.46
CA SER A 135 8.06 0.81 8.73
C SER A 135 8.27 0.87 7.22
N LEU A 136 8.74 1.99 6.68
CA LEU A 136 9.04 2.16 5.25
C LEU A 136 10.15 1.20 4.79
N LEU A 137 11.21 1.03 5.58
CA LEU A 137 12.30 0.12 5.21
C LEU A 137 11.90 -1.36 5.33
N PHE A 138 11.16 -1.75 6.37
CA PHE A 138 10.74 -3.16 6.53
C PHE A 138 9.63 -3.57 5.56
N ILE A 139 8.67 -2.68 5.33
CA ILE A 139 7.46 -2.99 4.55
C ILE A 139 7.61 -2.51 3.12
N GLY A 140 8.06 -1.26 2.93
CA GLY A 140 8.23 -0.67 1.61
C GLY A 140 9.24 -1.43 0.75
N VAL A 141 10.42 -1.76 1.27
CA VAL A 141 11.43 -2.53 0.50
C VAL A 141 10.89 -3.90 0.12
N ARG A 142 10.17 -4.56 1.04
CA ARG A 142 9.57 -5.86 0.77
C ARG A 142 8.52 -5.78 -0.34
N LEU A 143 7.68 -4.75 -0.32
CA LEU A 143 6.69 -4.49 -1.36
C LEU A 143 7.35 -4.13 -2.70
N GLU A 144 8.39 -3.30 -2.70
CA GLU A 144 9.12 -2.94 -3.92
C GLU A 144 9.77 -4.18 -4.57
N GLN A 145 10.32 -5.09 -3.76
CA GLN A 145 10.89 -6.36 -4.23
C GLN A 145 9.84 -7.36 -4.74
N GLU A 146 8.66 -7.40 -4.12
CA GLU A 146 7.59 -8.35 -4.43
C GLU A 146 6.72 -7.93 -5.61
N PHE A 147 6.58 -6.62 -5.84
CA PHE A 147 5.76 -6.07 -6.92
C PHE A 147 6.54 -5.54 -8.10
N GLY A 148 7.77 -5.01 -7.92
CA GLY A 148 8.67 -4.54 -8.98
C GLY A 148 8.08 -3.53 -9.98
N PHE A 149 8.70 -2.37 -10.19
CA PHE A 149 8.20 -1.37 -11.15
C PHE A 149 8.50 -1.79 -12.61
N SER A 150 7.76 -2.75 -13.15
CA SER A 150 7.85 -3.11 -14.57
C SER A 150 7.17 -2.04 -15.44
N GLU A 151 7.99 -1.34 -16.24
CA GLU A 151 7.71 -0.47 -17.41
C GLU A 151 6.69 0.68 -17.35
N ASN A 152 5.88 0.88 -16.31
CA ASN A 152 5.00 2.06 -16.22
C ASN A 152 5.01 2.68 -14.81
N PRO A 153 5.57 3.90 -14.63
CA PRO A 153 5.67 4.51 -13.31
C PRO A 153 4.39 5.30 -13.03
N THR A 154 3.62 4.87 -12.02
CA THR A 154 2.67 5.76 -11.36
C THR A 154 2.71 5.52 -9.87
N ILE A 155 2.91 6.63 -9.15
CA ILE A 155 2.59 6.88 -7.74
C ILE A 155 3.82 7.11 -6.85
N SER A 156 3.97 8.39 -6.48
CA SER A 156 4.83 8.95 -5.44
C SER A 156 3.90 9.46 -4.32
N VAL A 157 4.17 9.16 -3.05
CA VAL A 157 3.49 9.81 -1.92
C VAL A 157 4.21 9.60 -0.57
N GLY A 158 4.28 10.68 0.19
CA GLY A 158 3.82 10.81 1.57
C GLY A 158 4.05 9.76 2.63
N ALA A 159 5.09 9.93 3.45
CA ALA A 159 5.66 8.88 4.28
C ALA A 159 4.66 8.12 5.19
N SER A 160 3.76 8.80 5.92
CA SER A 160 2.87 8.12 6.89
C SER A 160 1.50 7.74 6.31
N GLY A 161 0.81 8.65 5.62
CA GLY A 161 -0.47 8.36 4.97
C GLY A 161 -0.36 7.28 3.88
N ALA A 162 0.73 7.31 3.09
CA ALA A 162 1.00 6.26 2.11
C ALA A 162 1.39 4.94 2.77
N LEU A 163 2.16 4.98 3.87
CA LEU A 163 2.48 3.77 4.64
C LEU A 163 1.20 3.10 5.16
N PHE A 164 0.27 3.87 5.73
CA PHE A 164 -1.03 3.34 6.13
C PHE A 164 -1.82 2.81 4.93
N GLY A 165 -1.76 3.49 3.78
CA GLY A 165 -2.31 2.97 2.53
C GLY A 165 -1.70 1.65 2.08
N LEU A 166 -0.38 1.48 2.20
CA LEU A 166 0.29 0.22 1.90
C LEU A 166 -0.11 -0.88 2.88
N LEU A 167 -0.19 -0.57 4.18
CA LEU A 167 -0.69 -1.50 5.20
C LEU A 167 -2.12 -1.95 4.93
N GLY A 168 -3.00 -1.03 4.53
CA GLY A 168 -4.36 -1.33 4.10
C GLY A 168 -4.37 -2.22 2.85
N ALA A 169 -3.57 -1.89 1.84
CA ALA A 169 -3.48 -2.67 0.61
C ALA A 169 -2.99 -4.11 0.88
N MET A 170 -1.96 -4.27 1.72
CA MET A 170 -1.47 -5.58 2.14
C MET A 170 -2.52 -6.40 2.88
N LEU A 171 -3.33 -5.76 3.73
CA LEU A 171 -4.40 -6.45 4.44
C LEU A 171 -5.46 -6.97 3.45
N SER A 172 -5.85 -6.15 2.47
CA SER A 172 -6.81 -6.58 1.43
C SER A 172 -6.25 -7.70 0.53
N GLU A 173 -4.94 -7.68 0.23
CA GLU A 173 -4.27 -8.74 -0.51
C GLU A 173 -4.27 -10.05 0.27
N LEU A 174 -3.90 -9.99 1.57
CA LEU A 174 -3.91 -11.14 2.46
C LEU A 174 -5.30 -11.77 2.57
N ILE A 175 -6.35 -10.94 2.65
CA ILE A 175 -7.75 -11.40 2.67
C ILE A 175 -8.12 -12.07 1.34
N THR A 176 -7.79 -11.42 0.21
CA THR A 176 -8.18 -11.89 -1.14
C THR A 176 -7.45 -13.18 -1.53
N ASN A 177 -6.21 -13.32 -1.08
CA ASN A 177 -5.26 -14.38 -1.46
C ASN A 177 -4.86 -15.26 -0.27
N TRP A 178 -5.73 -15.39 0.74
CA TRP A 178 -5.50 -16.12 2.00
C TRP A 178 -4.92 -17.53 1.82
N THR A 179 -5.23 -18.19 0.71
CA THR A 179 -4.78 -19.56 0.43
C THR A 179 -3.31 -19.68 0.00
N ILE A 180 -2.65 -18.58 -0.37
CA ILE A 180 -1.28 -18.57 -0.89
C ILE A 180 -0.25 -18.54 0.25
N TYR A 181 -0.57 -17.92 1.38
CA TYR A 181 0.36 -17.77 2.50
C TYR A 181 0.47 -19.07 3.30
N ALA A 182 1.69 -19.52 3.56
CA ALA A 182 1.97 -20.73 4.35
C ALA A 182 1.61 -20.53 5.83
N ASN A 183 2.08 -19.42 6.44
CA ASN A 183 1.83 -19.06 7.84
C ASN A 183 0.85 -17.89 7.96
N LYS A 184 -0.41 -18.13 7.58
CA LYS A 184 -1.48 -17.13 7.45
C LYS A 184 -1.74 -16.37 8.74
N CYS A 185 -1.84 -17.10 9.86
CA CYS A 185 -2.09 -16.51 11.16
C CYS A 185 -0.91 -15.64 11.61
N ALA A 186 0.34 -16.09 11.40
CA ALA A 186 1.51 -15.29 11.73
C ALA A 186 1.57 -14.01 10.88
N ALA A 187 1.36 -14.12 9.57
CA ALA A 187 1.33 -12.96 8.66
C ALA A 187 0.24 -11.96 9.06
N LEU A 188 -0.97 -12.44 9.36
CA LEU A 188 -2.08 -11.59 9.81
C LEU A 188 -1.78 -10.93 11.16
N MET A 189 -1.28 -11.69 12.13
CA MET A 189 -0.97 -11.17 13.47
C MET A 189 0.17 -10.14 13.42
N SER A 190 1.21 -10.39 12.64
CA SER A 190 2.28 -9.42 12.41
C SER A 190 1.76 -8.16 11.74
N LEU A 191 0.92 -8.29 10.71
CA LEU A 191 0.33 -7.14 10.02
C LEU A 191 -0.59 -6.32 10.94
N ILE A 192 -1.44 -6.98 11.72
CA ILE A 192 -2.31 -6.33 12.71
C ILE A 192 -1.48 -5.64 13.80
N LEU A 193 -0.43 -6.29 14.30
CA LEU A 193 0.47 -5.70 15.29
C LEU A 193 1.15 -4.45 14.74
N ILE A 194 1.66 -4.52 13.50
CA ILE A 194 2.29 -3.38 12.83
C ILE A 194 1.28 -2.25 12.64
N ILE A 195 0.06 -2.55 12.18
CA ILE A 195 -1.01 -1.56 12.05
C ILE A 195 -1.34 -0.93 13.41
N ALA A 196 -1.48 -1.73 14.45
CA ALA A 196 -1.81 -1.27 15.80
C ALA A 196 -0.69 -0.40 16.38
N LEU A 197 0.58 -0.79 16.23
CA LEU A 197 1.72 0.01 16.68
C LEU A 197 1.85 1.32 15.90
N ASN A 198 1.65 1.31 14.59
CA ASN A 198 1.67 2.53 13.78
C ASN A 198 0.50 3.45 14.14
N LEU A 199 -0.69 2.90 14.41
CA LEU A 199 -1.86 3.68 14.85
C LEU A 199 -1.69 4.18 16.29
N ALA A 200 -0.96 3.44 17.14
CA ALA A 200 -0.65 3.85 18.51
C ALA A 200 0.17 5.15 18.55
N VAL A 201 1.09 5.33 17.60
CA VAL A 201 1.85 6.58 17.41
C VAL A 201 0.92 7.75 17.03
N GLY A 202 -0.22 7.47 16.39
CA GLY A 202 -1.25 8.45 16.06
C GLY A 202 -1.95 9.07 17.28
N PHE A 203 -2.00 8.38 18.43
CA PHE A 203 -2.56 8.96 19.66
C PHE A 203 -1.66 10.04 20.29
N VAL A 204 -0.44 10.23 19.77
CA VAL A 204 0.42 11.33 20.21
C VAL A 204 -0.12 12.64 19.61
N PRO A 205 -0.32 13.70 20.43
CA PRO A 205 -0.70 15.01 19.90
C PRO A 205 0.30 15.47 18.84
N HIS A 206 -0.17 16.22 17.85
CA HIS A 206 0.58 16.69 16.66
C HIS A 206 0.73 15.66 15.52
N VAL A 207 0.16 14.46 15.66
CA VAL A 207 0.05 13.49 14.55
C VAL A 207 -1.34 13.56 13.92
N ASP A 208 -1.41 13.56 12.58
CA ASP A 208 -2.68 13.63 11.84
C ASP A 208 -3.32 12.24 11.69
N ASN A 209 -4.20 11.91 12.63
CA ASN A 209 -4.98 10.67 12.63
C ASN A 209 -5.96 10.56 11.44
N SER A 210 -6.41 11.68 10.89
CA SER A 210 -7.34 11.68 9.76
C SER A 210 -6.62 11.23 8.49
N ALA A 211 -5.38 11.69 8.30
CA ALA A 211 -4.54 11.25 7.19
C ALA A 211 -4.18 9.76 7.30
N HIS A 212 -3.93 9.24 8.50
CA HIS A 212 -3.65 7.81 8.73
C HIS A 212 -4.87 6.92 8.43
N ILE A 213 -6.02 7.27 8.98
CA ILE A 213 -7.28 6.53 8.75
C ILE A 213 -7.69 6.61 7.27
N GLY A 214 -7.65 7.81 6.69
CA GLY A 214 -7.98 8.04 5.29
C GLY A 214 -7.04 7.30 4.33
N GLY A 215 -5.74 7.31 4.62
CA GLY A 215 -4.74 6.55 3.90
C GLY A 215 -5.00 5.05 3.98
N PHE A 216 -5.21 4.50 5.19
CA PHE A 216 -5.50 3.09 5.41
C PHE A 216 -6.75 2.62 4.67
N ILE A 217 -7.87 3.32 4.80
CA ILE A 217 -9.13 2.97 4.12
C ILE A 217 -8.94 3.03 2.60
N SER A 218 -8.34 4.11 2.09
CA SER A 218 -8.09 4.27 0.65
C SER A 218 -7.21 3.15 0.10
N GLY A 219 -6.13 2.81 0.81
CA GLY A 219 -5.22 1.73 0.43
C GLY A 219 -5.87 0.35 0.51
N PHE A 220 -6.67 0.09 1.54
CA PHE A 220 -7.43 -1.14 1.69
C PHE A 220 -8.42 -1.36 0.54
N LEU A 221 -9.15 -0.32 0.14
CA LEU A 221 -10.05 -0.37 -1.01
C LEU A 221 -9.27 -0.50 -2.33
N LEU A 222 -8.20 0.27 -2.50
CA LEU A 222 -7.34 0.20 -3.69
C LEU A 222 -6.69 -1.17 -3.86
N GLY A 223 -6.35 -1.86 -2.77
CA GLY A 223 -5.77 -3.20 -2.86
C GLY A 223 -6.74 -4.23 -3.45
N PHE A 224 -8.05 -4.14 -3.18
CA PHE A 224 -9.04 -4.98 -3.87
C PHE A 224 -9.15 -4.68 -5.39
N ILE A 225 -8.82 -3.46 -5.80
CA ILE A 225 -8.88 -3.02 -7.20
C ILE A 225 -7.59 -3.39 -7.94
N LEU A 226 -6.43 -3.08 -7.36
CA LEU A 226 -5.13 -3.13 -8.00
C LEU A 226 -4.38 -4.46 -7.77
N LEU A 227 -4.59 -5.13 -6.63
CA LEU A 227 -3.84 -6.32 -6.23
C LEU A 227 -4.61 -7.63 -6.48
N ILE A 228 -5.52 -7.63 -7.46
CA ILE A 228 -6.27 -8.82 -7.84
C ILE A 228 -5.37 -9.85 -8.55
N ARG A 229 -5.02 -10.94 -7.85
CA ARG A 229 -4.24 -12.05 -8.43
C ARG A 229 -5.12 -13.04 -9.19
N PRO A 230 -4.63 -13.63 -10.30
CA PRO A 230 -5.30 -14.72 -10.99
C PRO A 230 -5.31 -15.99 -10.14
N GLN A 231 -6.28 -16.88 -10.40
CA GLN A 231 -6.40 -18.15 -9.68
C GLN A 231 -5.16 -19.04 -9.90
N PHE A 232 -4.78 -19.78 -8.86
CA PHE A 232 -3.72 -20.79 -8.97
C PHE A 232 -4.09 -21.85 -10.01
N GLY A 233 -3.22 -22.03 -11.00
CA GLY A 233 -3.43 -22.93 -12.15
C GLY A 233 -4.21 -22.33 -13.32
N TYR A 234 -4.44 -21.01 -13.36
CA TYR A 234 -4.90 -20.33 -14.57
C TYR A 234 -3.77 -20.28 -15.62
N VAL A 235 -4.09 -20.67 -16.86
CA VAL A 235 -3.17 -20.59 -18.01
C VAL A 235 -3.84 -19.74 -19.11
N ASN A 236 -3.10 -18.79 -19.67
CA ASN A 236 -3.60 -17.96 -20.77
C ASN A 236 -3.68 -18.80 -22.05
N HIS A 237 -4.78 -18.64 -22.80
CA HIS A 237 -5.07 -19.36 -24.04
C HIS A 237 -3.93 -19.32 -25.06
N LYS A 238 -3.16 -18.22 -25.10
CA LYS A 238 -2.01 -18.07 -26.01
C LYS A 238 -0.92 -19.13 -25.78
N TYR A 239 -0.86 -19.73 -24.59
CA TYR A 239 0.17 -20.68 -24.19
C TYR A 239 -0.32 -22.14 -24.14
N ILE A 240 -1.55 -22.42 -24.57
CA ILE A 240 -2.12 -23.77 -24.59
C ILE A 240 -1.94 -24.37 -25.99
N PRO A 241 -1.21 -25.50 -26.14
CA PRO A 241 -1.04 -26.16 -27.44
C PRO A 241 -2.38 -26.63 -28.04
N PRO A 242 -2.57 -26.53 -29.37
CA PRO A 242 -3.74 -27.09 -30.04
C PRO A 242 -3.88 -28.59 -29.73
N GLY A 243 -5.05 -29.03 -29.25
CA GLY A 243 -5.33 -30.43 -28.92
C GLY A 243 -5.04 -30.86 -27.47
N SER A 244 -4.61 -29.95 -26.60
CA SER A 244 -4.46 -30.26 -25.16
C SER A 244 -5.78 -30.06 -24.39
N ASP A 245 -6.27 -31.12 -23.74
CA ASP A 245 -7.49 -31.10 -22.90
C ASP A 245 -7.16 -30.61 -21.49
N VAL A 246 -6.94 -29.29 -21.33
CA VAL A 246 -6.70 -28.67 -20.04
C VAL A 246 -8.02 -28.14 -19.47
N LYS A 247 -8.40 -28.63 -18.28
CA LYS A 247 -9.61 -28.19 -17.58
C LYS A 247 -9.59 -26.68 -17.35
N ARG A 248 -10.42 -25.95 -18.09
CA ARG A 248 -10.46 -24.48 -18.14
C ARG A 248 -10.93 -23.89 -16.81
N LYS A 249 -10.05 -23.14 -16.13
CA LYS A 249 -10.41 -22.33 -14.95
C LYS A 249 -10.55 -20.86 -15.34
N SER A 250 -11.49 -20.16 -14.71
CA SER A 250 -11.63 -18.69 -14.84
C SER A 250 -10.39 -17.99 -14.30
N LYS A 251 -10.02 -16.85 -14.90
CA LYS A 251 -8.88 -16.02 -14.45
C LYS A 251 -9.04 -15.56 -13.00
N HIS A 252 -10.25 -15.13 -12.63
CA HIS A 252 -10.57 -14.63 -11.28
C HIS A 252 -11.86 -15.30 -10.76
N LYS A 253 -11.99 -15.40 -9.43
CA LYS A 253 -13.20 -15.91 -8.75
C LYS A 253 -14.29 -14.83 -8.72
N CYS A 254 -15.55 -15.26 -8.64
CA CYS A 254 -16.71 -14.37 -8.59
C CYS A 254 -16.60 -13.33 -7.45
N TYR A 255 -16.18 -13.77 -6.25
CA TYR A 255 -16.01 -12.85 -5.12
C TYR A 255 -14.94 -11.77 -5.35
N GLN A 256 -13.89 -12.05 -6.14
CA GLN A 256 -12.84 -11.06 -6.41
C GLN A 256 -13.38 -9.91 -7.25
N TYR A 257 -14.24 -10.20 -8.24
CA TYR A 257 -14.93 -9.17 -9.02
C TYR A 257 -15.94 -8.39 -8.18
N PHE A 258 -16.69 -9.09 -7.32
CA PHE A 258 -17.63 -8.44 -6.40
C PHE A 258 -16.90 -7.45 -5.48
N LEU A 259 -15.82 -7.88 -4.81
CA LEU A 259 -15.02 -7.03 -3.94
C LEU A 259 -14.42 -5.85 -4.70
N LEU A 260 -13.92 -6.05 -5.92
CA LEU A 260 -13.40 -4.98 -6.77
C LEU A 260 -14.46 -3.92 -7.07
N ILE A 261 -15.66 -4.33 -7.51
CA ILE A 261 -16.74 -3.40 -7.86
C ILE A 261 -17.19 -2.62 -6.61
N VAL A 262 -17.41 -3.32 -5.49
CA VAL A 262 -17.80 -2.68 -4.23
C VAL A 262 -16.72 -1.70 -3.77
N ALA A 263 -15.44 -2.09 -3.82
CA ALA A 263 -14.35 -1.22 -3.42
C ALA A 263 -14.24 0.02 -4.31
N LEU A 264 -14.43 -0.13 -5.63
CA LEU A 264 -14.42 0.99 -6.57
C LEU A 264 -15.56 1.98 -6.28
N LEU A 265 -16.78 1.48 -6.05
CA LEU A 265 -17.93 2.33 -5.73
C LEU A 265 -17.72 3.09 -4.41
N LEU A 266 -17.25 2.40 -3.37
CA LEU A 266 -16.96 3.01 -2.08
C LEU A 266 -15.86 4.06 -2.17
N LEU A 267 -14.80 3.79 -2.93
CA LEU A 267 -13.68 4.72 -3.12
C LEU A 267 -14.16 5.98 -3.83
N VAL A 268 -14.85 5.84 -4.96
CA VAL A 268 -15.37 6.97 -5.76
C VAL A 268 -16.36 7.79 -4.94
N PHE A 269 -17.34 7.15 -4.30
CA PHE A 269 -18.33 7.84 -3.46
C PHE A 269 -17.68 8.55 -2.27
N GLY A 270 -16.72 7.90 -1.61
CA GLY A 270 -15.98 8.45 -0.48
C GLY A 270 -15.18 9.70 -0.87
N TYR A 271 -14.45 9.66 -1.99
CA TYR A 271 -13.71 10.82 -2.50
C TYR A 271 -14.63 11.97 -2.89
N ILE A 272 -15.71 11.70 -3.64
CA ILE A 272 -16.68 12.73 -4.03
C ILE A 272 -17.32 13.37 -2.79
N SER A 273 -17.74 12.56 -1.83
CA SER A 273 -18.35 13.04 -0.58
C SER A 273 -17.37 13.86 0.27
N GLY A 274 -16.12 13.41 0.38
CA GLY A 274 -15.05 14.12 1.09
C GLY A 274 -14.74 15.47 0.44
N LEU A 275 -14.56 15.49 -0.87
CA LEU A 275 -14.30 16.71 -1.64
C LEU A 275 -15.47 17.70 -1.53
N THR A 276 -16.71 17.19 -1.65
CA THR A 276 -17.91 18.02 -1.48
C THR A 276 -17.99 18.60 -0.07
N LYS A 277 -17.72 17.82 0.99
CA LYS A 277 -17.69 18.35 2.36
C LYS A 277 -16.59 19.39 2.56
N LEU A 278 -15.42 19.18 1.97
CA LEU A 278 -14.29 20.11 2.04
C LEU A 278 -14.63 21.50 1.44
N TYR A 279 -15.31 21.51 0.29
CA TYR A 279 -15.66 22.76 -0.42
C TYR A 279 -17.05 23.32 -0.07
N ARG A 280 -17.90 22.58 0.64
CA ARG A 280 -19.25 23.01 1.04
C ARG A 280 -19.30 23.61 2.45
N THR A 281 -18.27 23.39 3.28
CA THR A 281 -18.07 24.23 4.47
C THR A 281 -17.76 25.65 4.01
N GLY A 282 -18.79 26.51 4.02
CA GLY A 282 -18.63 27.95 3.80
C GLY A 282 -17.69 28.59 4.83
N PRO A 283 -17.29 29.85 4.62
CA PRO A 283 -16.34 30.54 5.49
C PRO A 283 -16.75 30.40 6.96
N ILE A 284 -15.81 29.99 7.80
CA ILE A 284 -16.03 29.94 9.24
C ILE A 284 -16.32 31.38 9.65
N GLN A 285 -17.55 31.64 10.12
CA GLN A 285 -17.88 32.91 10.76
C GLN A 285 -17.01 33.00 12.01
N VAL A 286 -15.88 33.71 11.91
CA VAL A 286 -15.09 34.12 13.06
C VAL A 286 -16.02 34.93 13.95
N SER A 287 -16.52 34.28 15.01
CA SER A 287 -17.22 34.98 16.09
C SER A 287 -16.23 36.01 16.63
N LYS A 288 -16.45 37.28 16.28
CA LYS A 288 -15.87 38.42 16.96
C LYS A 288 -16.41 38.42 18.38
N SER A 289 -15.87 37.57 19.25
CA SER A 289 -16.13 37.65 20.68
C SER A 289 -15.16 38.65 21.30
N ASN A 290 -15.57 39.92 21.20
CA ASN A 290 -15.34 41.03 22.11
C ASN A 290 -13.94 41.28 22.69
N ARG A 291 -13.34 42.37 22.18
CA ARG A 291 -12.62 43.34 23.01
C ARG A 291 -13.46 43.68 24.25
N PHE A 292 -12.92 43.45 25.43
CA PHE A 292 -12.73 44.43 26.52
C PHE A 292 -11.55 43.99 27.36
#